data_AF-A0A7H8KCW0-F1
#
_entry.id   AF-A0A7H8KCW0-F1
#
_cell.length_a   1.000
_cell.length_b   1.000
_cell.length_c   1.000
_cell.angle_alpha   90.00
_cell.angle_beta   90.00
_cell.angle_gamma   90.00
#
_symmetry.space_group_name_H-M   'P 1'
#
loop_
_entity.id
_entity.type
_entity.pdbx_description
1 polymer ?
#
loop_
_entity_poly.entity_id
_entity_poly.type
_entity_poly.pdbx_seq_one_letter_code
_entity_poly.pdbx_strand_id
1 'polypeptide(L)'
;MLLEELDRDLPSEIADPAAALRGRAGQVLEVMTPRRTFADGSRGYHAIAQTTIEVVAGKDPNDTTMPRERFEFPESHCVIQLHDPVLTLNGALRLDLEIKSYRAEATSQILFPGQKVALGVGRSFDVNLPPSVGRLEIPLGIDFAAGETVRSHQMIFLAVETPMGTLHNPDAAHMFATVNKVPPIGFSYFQEGLVPMANADNEVVAIKVFTETALRRVVTD
;
A
#
# COMPACT_ATOMS: atom_id res chain seq x y z
N MET A 1 -16.76 -5.79 42.53
CA MET A 1 -15.60 -5.83 41.61
C MET A 1 -15.50 -4.48 40.97
N LEU A 2 -14.68 -3.64 41.61
CA LEU A 2 -14.43 -2.25 41.22
C LEU A 2 -13.41 -2.19 40.09
N LEU A 3 -13.40 -1.06 39.39
CA LEU A 3 -12.48 -0.59 38.34
C LEU A 3 -10.97 -0.69 38.64
N GLU A 4 -10.54 -1.33 39.74
CA GLU A 4 -9.16 -1.37 40.22
C GLU A 4 -8.32 -2.51 39.61
N GLU A 5 -8.93 -3.47 38.91
CA GLU A 5 -8.20 -4.60 38.30
C GLU A 5 -7.80 -4.38 36.83
N LEU A 6 -8.11 -3.21 36.25
CA LEU A 6 -7.72 -2.87 34.86
C LEU A 6 -6.44 -2.01 34.76
N ASP A 7 -5.83 -1.64 35.88
CA ASP A 7 -4.74 -0.65 35.93
C ASP A 7 -3.32 -1.26 35.93
N ARG A 8 -3.19 -2.60 35.82
CA ARG A 8 -1.93 -3.28 36.11
C ARG A 8 -1.03 -3.64 34.93
N ASP A 9 -1.45 -3.42 33.68
CA ASP A 9 -0.65 -3.76 32.50
C ASP A 9 -0.51 -2.64 31.45
N LEU A 10 -0.90 -1.41 31.76
CA LEU A 10 -0.51 -0.26 30.93
C LEU A 10 0.83 0.26 31.44
N PRO A 11 1.87 0.35 30.58
CA PRO A 11 3.08 1.06 30.94
C PRO A 11 2.69 2.45 31.46
N SER A 12 3.14 2.77 32.67
CA SER A 12 3.05 4.11 33.26
C SER A 12 3.26 5.16 32.19
N GLU A 13 2.42 6.21 32.16
CA GLU A 13 2.50 7.34 31.25
C GLU A 13 3.95 7.64 30.84
N ILE A 14 4.22 7.70 29.53
CA ILE A 14 5.54 8.04 29.03
C ILE A 14 5.91 9.41 29.60
N ALA A 15 6.82 9.44 30.58
CA ALA A 15 7.13 10.63 31.38
C ALA A 15 7.60 11.84 30.53
N ASP A 16 8.16 11.57 29.35
CA ASP A 16 8.41 12.56 28.30
C ASP A 16 8.13 11.94 26.91
N PRO A 17 6.92 12.12 26.36
CA PRO A 17 6.55 11.57 25.06
C PRO A 17 7.41 12.13 23.91
N ALA A 18 7.92 13.36 24.04
CA ALA A 18 8.72 14.00 23.00
C ALA A 18 10.15 13.46 22.99
N ALA A 19 10.75 13.17 24.14
CA ALA A 19 12.03 12.46 24.21
C ALA A 19 11.91 11.02 23.72
N ALA A 20 10.86 10.29 24.12
CA ALA A 20 10.59 8.94 23.67
C ALA A 20 10.40 8.87 22.14
N LEU A 21 9.61 9.79 21.57
CA LEU A 21 9.44 9.91 20.12
C LEU A 21 10.78 10.20 19.44
N ARG A 22 11.58 11.16 19.94
CA ARG A 22 12.89 11.47 19.34
C ARG A 22 13.83 10.26 19.32
N GLY A 23 13.91 9.52 20.43
CA GLY A 23 14.74 8.31 20.52
C GLY A 23 14.28 7.22 19.53
N ARG A 24 12.99 6.91 19.50
CA ARG A 24 12.43 5.89 18.60
C ARG A 24 12.45 6.31 17.13
N ALA A 25 12.15 7.57 16.84
CA ALA A 25 12.25 8.10 15.49
C ALA A 25 13.69 8.02 14.98
N GLY A 26 14.69 8.24 15.84
CA GLY A 26 16.11 8.02 15.52
C GLY A 26 16.39 6.64 14.93
N GLN A 27 15.87 5.57 15.55
CA GLN A 27 16.02 4.20 15.06
C GLN A 27 15.43 4.02 13.65
N VAL A 28 14.26 4.60 13.38
CA VAL A 28 13.67 4.52 12.04
C VAL A 28 14.47 5.36 11.04
N LEU A 29 14.97 6.54 11.43
CA LEU A 29 15.76 7.40 10.56
C LEU A 29 17.05 6.72 10.07
N GLU A 30 17.62 5.79 10.84
CA GLU A 30 18.82 5.03 10.43
C GLU A 30 18.55 4.10 9.24
N VAL A 31 17.35 3.51 9.19
CA VAL A 31 16.91 2.60 8.10
C VAL A 31 15.90 3.25 7.16
N MET A 32 15.73 4.58 7.27
CA MET A 32 14.84 5.36 6.43
C MET A 32 15.64 6.20 5.43
N THR A 33 15.38 5.97 4.14
CA THR A 33 15.88 6.87 3.09
C THR A 33 15.29 8.27 3.30
N PRO A 34 16.08 9.35 3.24
CA PRO A 34 15.58 10.70 3.45
C PRO A 34 14.38 11.04 2.56
N ARG A 35 13.31 11.57 3.18
CA ARG A 35 12.14 12.08 2.46
C ARG A 35 12.48 13.44 1.85
N ARG A 36 12.09 13.64 0.61
CA ARG A 36 12.15 14.95 -0.06
C ARG A 36 10.87 15.74 0.18
N THR A 37 10.96 17.06 0.05
CA THR A 37 9.81 17.97 0.13
C THR A 37 9.24 18.17 -1.27
N PHE A 38 7.94 17.96 -1.43
CA PHE A 38 7.21 18.21 -2.68
C PHE A 38 6.83 19.69 -2.80
N ALA A 39 6.35 20.10 -3.97
CA ALA A 39 5.99 21.49 -4.25
C ALA A 39 4.87 22.03 -3.32
N ASP A 40 4.01 21.14 -2.81
CA ASP A 40 2.94 21.47 -1.86
C ASP A 40 3.40 21.51 -0.38
N GLY A 41 4.70 21.33 -0.13
CA GLY A 41 5.29 21.28 1.21
C GLY A 41 5.18 19.93 1.93
N SER A 42 4.44 18.96 1.37
CA SER A 42 4.40 17.60 1.89
C SER A 42 5.74 16.89 1.68
N ARG A 43 5.96 15.76 2.37
CA ARG A 43 7.22 15.00 2.29
C ARG A 43 6.98 13.57 1.86
N GLY A 44 7.91 13.00 1.10
CA GLY A 44 7.76 11.62 0.62
C GLY A 44 8.82 11.19 -0.39
N TYR A 45 8.42 10.32 -1.32
CA TYR A 45 9.28 9.69 -2.32
C TYR A 45 8.69 9.80 -3.75
N HIS A 46 9.56 10.03 -4.73
CA HIS A 46 9.33 9.49 -6.08
C HIS A 46 9.99 8.11 -6.08
N ALA A 47 9.25 7.11 -6.49
CA ALA A 47 9.74 5.74 -6.55
C ALA A 47 9.42 5.12 -7.90
N ILE A 48 10.11 4.04 -8.21
CA ILE A 48 9.76 3.13 -9.29
C ILE A 48 9.12 1.90 -8.66
N ALA A 49 7.91 1.58 -9.10
CA ALA A 49 7.14 0.44 -8.65
C ALA A 49 6.84 -0.50 -9.82
N GLN A 50 6.76 -1.79 -9.53
CA GLN A 50 6.31 -2.79 -10.48
C GLN A 50 5.17 -3.57 -9.86
N THR A 51 4.09 -3.78 -10.62
CA THR A 51 2.90 -4.49 -10.15
C THR A 51 2.57 -5.63 -11.10
N THR A 52 2.17 -6.76 -10.52
CA THR A 52 1.55 -7.86 -11.24
C THR A 52 0.17 -8.08 -10.65
N ILE A 53 -0.85 -8.25 -11.49
CA ILE A 53 -2.19 -8.65 -11.06
C ILE A 53 -2.65 -9.89 -11.82
N GLU A 54 -3.56 -10.65 -11.23
CA GLU A 54 -4.29 -11.69 -11.94
C GLU A 54 -5.79 -11.43 -11.79
N VAL A 55 -6.50 -11.48 -12.90
CA VAL A 55 -7.92 -11.17 -13.00
C VAL A 55 -8.64 -12.32 -13.67
N VAL A 56 -9.78 -12.70 -13.11
CA VAL A 56 -10.74 -13.65 -13.67
C VAL A 56 -11.98 -12.88 -14.07
N ALA A 57 -12.46 -13.04 -15.31
CA ALA A 57 -13.71 -12.44 -15.72
C ALA A 57 -14.91 -13.11 -15.01
N GLY A 58 -16.00 -12.37 -14.82
CA GLY A 58 -17.18 -12.85 -14.12
C GLY A 58 -17.11 -12.70 -12.61
N LYS A 59 -18.12 -13.26 -11.93
CA LYS A 59 -18.37 -13.08 -10.49
C LYS A 59 -17.86 -14.24 -9.62
N ASP A 60 -17.54 -15.38 -10.24
CA ASP A 60 -17.03 -16.57 -9.55
C ASP A 60 -15.56 -16.82 -9.96
N PRO A 61 -14.58 -16.64 -9.05
CA PRO A 61 -13.17 -16.87 -9.36
C PRO A 61 -12.82 -18.34 -9.59
N ASN A 62 -13.71 -19.27 -9.23
CA ASN A 62 -13.54 -20.71 -9.40
C ASN A 62 -14.19 -21.24 -10.68
N ASP A 63 -14.91 -20.41 -11.43
CA ASP A 63 -15.49 -20.79 -12.71
C ASP A 63 -14.37 -21.01 -13.74
N THR A 64 -14.09 -22.28 -14.04
CA THR A 64 -13.04 -22.68 -14.98
C THR A 64 -13.36 -22.35 -16.43
N THR A 65 -14.59 -21.91 -16.73
CA THR A 65 -15.00 -21.51 -18.09
C THR A 65 -14.72 -20.04 -18.38
N MET A 66 -14.51 -19.23 -17.33
CA MET A 66 -14.23 -17.80 -17.49
C MET A 66 -12.76 -17.55 -17.83
N PRO A 67 -12.46 -16.58 -18.72
CA PRO A 67 -11.09 -16.24 -19.05
C PRO A 67 -10.38 -15.64 -17.84
N ARG A 68 -9.10 -16.00 -17.70
CA ARG A 68 -8.20 -15.57 -16.64
C ARG A 68 -6.94 -15.01 -17.26
N GLU A 69 -6.46 -13.88 -16.76
CA GLU A 69 -5.25 -13.25 -17.25
C GLU A 69 -4.39 -12.70 -16.13
N ARG A 70 -3.08 -12.96 -16.24
CA ARG A 70 -2.05 -12.36 -15.41
C ARG A 70 -1.39 -11.22 -16.18
N PHE A 71 -1.49 -10.00 -15.67
CA PHE A 71 -0.85 -8.82 -16.21
C PHE A 71 0.42 -8.51 -15.43
N GLU A 72 1.55 -8.53 -16.12
CA GLU A 72 2.82 -8.03 -15.60
C GLU A 72 3.04 -6.61 -16.14
N PHE A 73 2.84 -5.61 -15.28
CA PHE A 73 3.05 -4.22 -15.67
C PHE A 73 4.54 -3.86 -15.60
N PRO A 74 5.03 -3.02 -16.53
CA PRO A 74 6.40 -2.55 -16.49
C PRO A 74 6.66 -1.66 -15.27
N GLU A 75 7.94 -1.53 -14.91
CA GLU A 75 8.40 -0.56 -13.93
C GLU A 75 7.90 0.85 -14.28
N SER A 76 7.18 1.47 -13.35
CA SER A 76 6.53 2.76 -13.57
C SER A 76 6.69 3.69 -12.38
N HIS A 77 6.60 4.99 -12.63
CA HIS A 77 6.73 6.01 -11.59
C HIS A 77 5.56 5.95 -10.60
N CYS A 78 5.89 6.13 -9.32
CA CYS A 78 4.96 6.23 -8.21
C CYS A 78 5.34 7.42 -7.32
N VAL A 79 4.33 8.12 -6.81
CA VAL A 79 4.48 9.21 -5.84
C VAL A 79 3.87 8.75 -4.53
N ILE A 80 4.68 8.74 -3.47
CA ILE A 80 4.27 8.35 -2.13
C ILE A 80 4.49 9.53 -1.20
N GLN A 81 3.43 10.03 -0.58
CA GLN A 81 3.52 10.95 0.54
C GLN A 81 3.71 10.12 1.81
N LEU A 82 4.70 10.47 2.64
CA LEU A 82 5.00 9.80 3.91
C LEU A 82 4.95 10.82 5.03
N HIS A 83 3.97 10.66 5.93
CA HIS A 83 3.76 11.55 7.06
C HIS A 83 4.88 11.43 8.09
N ASP A 84 4.97 12.42 8.98
CA ASP A 84 5.92 12.34 10.10
C ASP A 84 5.52 11.19 11.04
N PRO A 85 6.51 10.42 11.56
CA PRO A 85 6.23 9.36 12.51
C PRO A 85 5.55 9.92 13.77
N VAL A 86 4.56 9.19 14.28
CA VAL A 86 3.86 9.53 15.51
C VAL A 86 4.04 8.42 16.55
N LEU A 87 4.16 8.81 17.81
CA LEU A 87 4.16 7.87 18.92
C LEU A 87 2.70 7.60 19.33
N THR A 88 2.32 6.33 19.36
CA THR A 88 0.99 5.91 19.81
C THR A 88 0.98 5.73 21.34
N LEU A 89 -0.22 5.61 21.93
CA LEU A 89 -0.39 5.48 23.38
C LEU A 89 0.27 4.22 23.97
N ASN A 90 0.36 3.14 23.19
CA ASN A 90 1.03 1.90 23.62
C ASN A 90 2.56 1.94 23.41
N GLY A 91 3.12 3.10 23.03
CA GLY A 91 4.54 3.28 22.78
C GLY A 91 5.02 2.81 21.41
N ALA A 92 4.14 2.30 20.54
CA ALA A 92 4.49 1.95 19.16
C ALA A 92 4.75 3.22 18.32
N LEU A 93 5.72 3.14 17.42
CA LEU A 93 5.97 4.19 16.44
C LEU A 93 5.17 3.88 15.18
N ARG A 94 4.33 4.82 14.76
CA ARG A 94 3.45 4.67 13.60
C ARG A 94 3.89 5.61 12.49
N LEU A 95 3.99 5.07 11.29
CA LEU A 95 4.17 5.82 10.05
C LEU A 95 2.97 5.56 9.16
N ASP A 96 2.34 6.64 8.70
CA ASP A 96 1.28 6.57 7.69
C ASP A 96 1.78 7.14 6.36
N LEU A 97 1.30 6.57 5.26
CA LEU A 97 1.58 7.02 3.91
C LEU A 97 0.30 7.14 3.09
N GLU A 98 0.37 7.92 2.01
CA GLU A 98 -0.62 7.98 0.95
C GLU A 98 0.08 7.79 -0.40
N ILE A 99 -0.47 6.91 -1.25
CA ILE A 99 -0.02 6.75 -2.63
C ILE A 99 -0.76 7.79 -3.48
N LYS A 100 -0.05 8.85 -3.84
CA LYS A 100 -0.62 10.00 -4.57
C LYS A 100 -0.84 9.68 -6.03
N SER A 101 0.08 8.93 -6.63
CA SER A 101 -0.02 8.49 -8.01
C SER A 101 0.76 7.21 -8.28
N TYR A 102 0.20 6.38 -9.13
CA TYR A 102 0.86 5.31 -9.84
C TYR A 102 0.05 5.00 -11.10
N ARG A 103 0.72 4.85 -12.24
CA ARG A 103 0.10 4.42 -13.50
C ARG A 103 1.06 3.51 -14.23
N ALA A 104 0.58 2.37 -14.70
CA ALA A 104 1.35 1.45 -15.52
C ALA A 104 0.46 0.84 -16.60
N GLU A 105 1.03 0.54 -17.77
CA GLU A 105 0.28 0.04 -18.92
C GLU A 105 0.86 -1.30 -19.40
N ALA A 106 -0.02 -2.25 -19.67
CA ALA A 106 0.32 -3.56 -20.23
C ALA A 106 -0.55 -3.83 -21.48
N THR A 107 -0.13 -4.80 -22.29
CA THR A 107 -0.95 -5.29 -23.40
C THR A 107 -1.62 -6.58 -22.97
N SER A 108 -2.94 -6.66 -23.10
CA SER A 108 -3.69 -7.88 -22.83
C SER A 108 -3.50 -8.91 -23.93
N GLN A 109 -3.40 -10.17 -23.53
CA GLN A 109 -3.23 -11.34 -24.37
C GLN A 109 -4.49 -12.22 -24.37
N ILE A 110 -5.32 -12.16 -23.31
CA ILE A 110 -6.43 -13.09 -23.10
C ILE A 110 -7.77 -12.35 -23.01
N LEU A 111 -7.94 -11.45 -22.04
CA LEU A 111 -9.21 -10.74 -21.81
C LEU A 111 -9.54 -9.77 -22.95
N PHE A 112 -8.52 -9.09 -23.47
CA PHE A 112 -8.61 -8.11 -24.54
C PHE A 112 -7.43 -8.23 -25.51
N PRO A 113 -7.35 -9.30 -26.33
CA PRO A 113 -6.15 -9.60 -27.10
C PRO A 113 -5.64 -8.44 -27.94
N GLY A 114 -4.37 -8.06 -27.73
CA GLY A 114 -3.68 -6.97 -28.43
C GLY A 114 -4.01 -5.56 -27.94
N GLN A 115 -4.96 -5.41 -27.02
CA GLN A 115 -5.38 -4.10 -26.50
C GLN A 115 -4.56 -3.67 -25.28
N LYS A 116 -4.45 -2.36 -25.07
CA LYS A 116 -3.83 -1.79 -23.87
C LYS A 116 -4.79 -1.82 -22.69
N VAL A 117 -4.22 -2.09 -21.52
CA VAL A 117 -4.88 -2.01 -20.21
C VAL A 117 -3.99 -1.17 -19.32
N ALA A 118 -4.56 -0.18 -18.63
CA ALA A 118 -3.82 0.71 -17.73
C ALA A 118 -4.27 0.50 -16.29
N LEU A 119 -3.33 0.15 -15.40
CA LEU A 119 -3.56 0.09 -13.96
C LEU A 119 -3.20 1.44 -13.33
N GLY A 120 -4.07 1.93 -12.46
CA GLY A 120 -3.94 3.20 -11.80
C GLY A 120 -4.25 3.16 -10.31
N VAL A 121 -3.49 3.92 -9.53
CA VAL A 121 -3.75 4.16 -8.10
C VAL A 121 -3.64 5.65 -7.82
N GLY A 122 -4.50 6.14 -6.93
CA GLY A 122 -4.50 7.52 -6.47
C GLY A 122 -5.32 8.45 -7.37
N ARG A 123 -5.63 9.61 -6.82
CA ARG A 123 -6.57 10.59 -7.42
C ARG A 123 -6.04 11.24 -8.71
N SER A 124 -4.75 11.10 -8.99
CA SER A 124 -4.16 11.52 -10.26
C SER A 124 -4.59 10.64 -11.44
N PHE A 125 -5.04 9.41 -11.18
CA PHE A 125 -5.53 8.50 -12.20
C PHE A 125 -7.04 8.65 -12.38
N ASP A 126 -7.78 8.55 -11.27
CA ASP A 126 -9.22 8.78 -11.23
C ASP A 126 -9.56 9.59 -9.97
N VAL A 127 -10.14 10.78 -10.17
CA VAL A 127 -10.45 11.74 -9.12
C VAL A 127 -11.49 11.23 -8.11
N ASN A 128 -12.27 10.22 -8.52
CA ASN A 128 -13.34 9.61 -7.72
C ASN A 128 -12.82 8.46 -6.86
N LEU A 129 -11.60 7.97 -7.07
CA LEU A 129 -11.02 6.94 -6.20
C LEU A 129 -10.78 7.51 -4.80
N PRO A 130 -11.15 6.76 -3.75
CA PRO A 130 -10.70 7.07 -2.41
C PRO A 130 -9.17 7.03 -2.31
N PRO A 131 -8.57 7.72 -1.33
CA PRO A 131 -7.11 7.69 -1.16
C PRO A 131 -6.63 6.28 -0.81
N SER A 132 -5.55 5.86 -1.47
CA SER A 132 -4.84 4.64 -1.10
C SER A 132 -3.80 4.94 -0.04
N VAL A 133 -3.92 4.29 1.11
CA VAL A 133 -3.13 4.61 2.31
C VAL A 133 -2.41 3.37 2.84
N GLY A 134 -1.30 3.60 3.52
CA GLY A 134 -0.54 2.55 4.19
C GLY A 134 -0.18 2.93 5.61
N ARG A 135 -0.03 1.90 6.45
CA ARG A 135 0.41 2.02 7.83
C ARG A 135 1.51 1.02 8.13
N LEU A 136 2.58 1.53 8.70
CA LEU A 136 3.62 0.76 9.36
C LEU A 136 3.55 1.08 10.85
N GLU A 137 3.30 0.07 11.68
CA GLU A 137 3.34 0.21 13.12
C GLU A 137 4.50 -0.64 13.65
N ILE A 138 5.44 0.01 14.34
CA ILE A 138 6.62 -0.61 14.92
C ILE A 138 6.38 -0.71 16.43
N PRO A 139 6.03 -1.90 16.95
CA PRO A 139 5.75 -2.10 18.37
C PRO A 139 6.91 -1.65 19.26
N LEU A 140 6.61 -1.39 20.53
CA LEU A 140 7.65 -1.20 21.54
C LEU A 140 8.48 -2.49 21.66
N GLY A 141 9.80 -2.34 21.81
CA GLY A 141 10.72 -3.47 21.95
C GLY A 141 11.23 -4.07 20.63
N ILE A 142 10.68 -3.66 19.49
CA ILE A 142 11.23 -4.04 18.18
C ILE A 142 12.36 -3.11 17.78
N ASP A 143 13.54 -3.70 17.51
CA ASP A 143 14.71 -2.98 16.99
C ASP A 143 14.72 -3.03 15.46
N PHE A 144 13.93 -2.13 14.88
CA PHE A 144 13.81 -2.00 13.43
C PHE A 144 15.14 -1.61 12.76
N ALA A 145 16.03 -0.89 13.46
CA ALA A 145 17.34 -0.50 12.96
C ALA A 145 18.31 -1.68 12.88
N ALA A 146 18.21 -2.63 13.82
CA ALA A 146 18.93 -3.90 13.80
C ALA A 146 18.41 -4.89 12.74
N GLY A 147 17.37 -4.52 11.98
CA GLY A 147 16.82 -5.31 10.89
C GLY A 147 15.67 -6.23 11.28
N GLU A 148 15.15 -6.12 12.51
CA GLU A 148 13.92 -6.81 12.91
C GLU A 148 12.75 -6.38 12.02
N THR A 149 11.89 -7.33 11.69
CA THR A 149 10.83 -7.13 10.70
C THR A 149 9.48 -6.90 11.35
N VAL A 150 8.67 -6.03 10.75
CA VAL A 150 7.28 -5.81 11.14
C VAL A 150 6.35 -5.94 9.94
N ARG A 151 5.09 -6.32 10.19
CA ARG A 151 4.07 -6.38 9.14
C ARG A 151 3.56 -4.97 8.85
N SER A 152 3.74 -4.54 7.60
CA SER A 152 3.15 -3.33 7.03
C SER A 152 1.84 -3.66 6.36
N HIS A 153 0.87 -2.76 6.44
CA HIS A 153 -0.46 -2.91 5.83
C HIS A 153 -0.79 -1.73 4.93
N GLN A 154 -1.36 -2.00 3.77
CA GLN A 154 -1.86 -1.00 2.84
C GLN A 154 -3.32 -1.30 2.47
N MET A 155 -4.10 -0.24 2.30
CA MET A 155 -5.48 -0.26 1.80
C MET A 155 -5.48 0.46 0.46
N ILE A 156 -5.65 -0.31 -0.61
CA ILE A 156 -5.47 0.16 -1.98
C ILE A 156 -6.83 0.26 -2.69
N PHE A 157 -7.14 1.44 -3.18
CA PHE A 157 -8.18 1.69 -4.17
C PHE A 157 -7.50 1.92 -5.52
N LEU A 158 -7.85 1.09 -6.49
CA LEU A 158 -7.28 1.08 -7.81
C LEU A 158 -8.37 1.15 -8.87
N ALA A 159 -7.97 1.59 -10.05
CA ALA A 159 -8.77 1.50 -11.25
C ALA A 159 -7.94 0.86 -12.37
N VAL A 160 -8.64 0.20 -13.28
CA VAL A 160 -8.08 -0.46 -14.46
C VAL A 160 -8.84 0.04 -15.68
N GLU A 161 -8.20 0.85 -16.52
CA GLU A 161 -8.75 1.23 -17.82
C GLU A 161 -8.64 0.02 -18.76
N THR A 162 -9.79 -0.39 -19.30
CA THR A 162 -9.89 -1.48 -20.28
C THR A 162 -10.62 -1.01 -21.54
N PRO A 163 -10.58 -1.76 -22.64
CA PRO A 163 -11.38 -1.43 -23.83
C PRO A 163 -12.90 -1.40 -23.59
N MET A 164 -13.39 -2.02 -22.52
CA MET A 164 -14.81 -2.02 -22.14
C MET A 164 -15.16 -0.89 -21.15
N GLY A 165 -14.20 -0.04 -20.80
CA GLY A 165 -14.33 1.01 -19.79
C GLY A 165 -13.45 0.76 -18.57
N THR A 166 -13.64 1.58 -17.54
CA THR A 166 -12.87 1.49 -16.30
C THR A 166 -13.50 0.49 -15.34
N LEU A 167 -12.66 -0.37 -14.77
CA LEU A 167 -13.01 -1.23 -13.65
C LEU A 167 -12.35 -0.69 -12.38
N HIS A 168 -13.02 -0.76 -11.23
CA HIS A 168 -12.47 -0.36 -9.94
C HIS A 168 -12.86 -1.35 -8.84
N ASN A 169 -12.09 -1.40 -7.76
CA ASN A 169 -12.53 -2.13 -6.58
C ASN A 169 -13.46 -1.25 -5.72
N PRO A 170 -14.66 -1.73 -5.35
CA PRO A 170 -15.59 -0.95 -4.54
C PRO A 170 -15.10 -0.78 -3.10
N ASP A 171 -14.44 -1.81 -2.56
CA ASP A 171 -13.81 -1.83 -1.24
C ASP A 171 -12.30 -1.94 -1.36
N ALA A 172 -11.56 -1.41 -0.38
CA ALA A 172 -10.11 -1.41 -0.39
C ALA A 172 -9.52 -2.82 -0.56
N ALA A 173 -8.56 -2.97 -1.46
CA ALA A 173 -7.71 -4.15 -1.52
C ALA A 173 -6.67 -4.07 -0.39
N HIS A 174 -6.72 -5.03 0.53
CA HIS A 174 -5.77 -5.10 1.64
C HIS A 174 -4.47 -5.75 1.16
N MET A 175 -3.34 -5.07 1.32
CA MET A 175 -2.03 -5.57 0.93
C MET A 175 -1.05 -5.57 2.10
N PHE A 176 -0.21 -6.59 2.18
CA PHE A 176 0.73 -6.75 3.30
C PHE A 176 2.14 -7.10 2.83
N ALA A 177 3.13 -6.62 3.59
CA ALA A 177 4.52 -7.02 3.47
C ALA A 177 5.16 -7.09 4.85
N THR A 178 6.14 -7.97 5.01
CA THR A 178 7.02 -8.00 6.19
C THR A 178 8.28 -7.23 5.85
N VAL A 179 8.51 -6.09 6.52
CA VAL A 179 9.53 -5.10 6.12
C VAL A 179 10.44 -4.74 7.30
N ASN A 180 11.66 -4.27 7.01
CA ASN A 180 12.63 -3.77 8.01
C ASN A 180 13.31 -2.45 7.61
N LYS A 181 12.77 -1.73 6.63
CA LYS A 181 13.29 -0.42 6.17
C LYS A 181 12.21 0.40 5.49
N VAL A 182 12.46 1.70 5.38
CA VAL A 182 11.53 2.67 4.78
C VAL A 182 12.26 3.52 3.72
N PRO A 183 11.80 3.61 2.47
CA PRO A 183 10.76 2.81 1.88
C PRO A 183 11.21 1.33 1.77
N PRO A 184 10.25 0.39 1.68
CA PRO A 184 10.52 -1.04 1.69
C PRO A 184 11.04 -1.54 0.32
N ILE A 185 12.16 -1.00 -0.15
CA ILE A 185 12.78 -1.41 -1.42
C ILE A 185 13.25 -2.87 -1.33
N GLY A 186 12.87 -3.67 -2.33
CA GLY A 186 13.18 -5.10 -2.39
C GLY A 186 12.19 -5.99 -1.65
N PHE A 187 11.12 -5.42 -1.08
CA PHE A 187 10.00 -6.17 -0.54
C PHE A 187 8.80 -6.09 -1.49
N SER A 188 8.05 -7.20 -1.56
CA SER A 188 6.79 -7.27 -2.27
C SER A 188 5.63 -7.20 -1.29
N TYR A 189 4.65 -6.36 -1.60
CA TYR A 189 3.34 -6.40 -0.96
C TYR A 189 2.44 -7.35 -1.73
N PHE A 190 1.71 -8.18 -1.00
CA PHE A 190 0.75 -9.13 -1.55
C PHE A 190 -0.66 -8.79 -1.10
N GLN A 191 -1.61 -8.89 -2.02
CA GLN A 191 -3.03 -8.81 -1.70
C GLN A 191 -3.46 -9.97 -0.80
N GLU A 192 -4.27 -9.68 0.20
CA GLU A 192 -5.00 -10.65 1.01
C GLU A 192 -6.42 -10.81 0.46
N GLY A 193 -6.84 -12.05 0.24
CA GLY A 193 -8.19 -12.36 -0.23
C GLY A 193 -8.46 -12.01 -1.69
N LEU A 194 -9.75 -12.03 -2.04
CA LEU A 194 -10.26 -11.75 -3.38
C LEU A 194 -10.76 -10.31 -3.44
N VAL A 195 -10.51 -9.63 -4.56
CA VAL A 195 -10.93 -8.24 -4.73
C VAL A 195 -11.92 -8.15 -5.89
N PRO A 196 -13.20 -7.86 -5.63
CA PRO A 196 -14.18 -7.60 -6.68
C PRO A 196 -13.78 -6.39 -7.53
N MET A 197 -14.02 -6.49 -8.83
CA MET A 197 -13.78 -5.42 -9.81
C MET A 197 -15.12 -5.04 -10.44
N ALA A 198 -15.60 -3.85 -10.09
CA ALA A 198 -16.85 -3.28 -10.55
C ALA A 198 -16.66 -2.37 -11.76
N ASN A 199 -17.65 -2.30 -12.65
CA ASN A 199 -17.70 -1.32 -13.73
C ASN A 199 -18.27 0.03 -13.26
N ALA A 200 -18.45 0.98 -14.17
CA ALA A 200 -19.02 2.30 -13.88
C ALA A 200 -20.43 2.28 -13.26
N ASP A 201 -21.22 1.23 -13.51
CA ASP A 201 -22.56 1.03 -12.93
C ASP A 201 -22.51 0.35 -11.55
N ASN A 202 -21.31 0.16 -10.98
CA ASN A 202 -21.03 -0.61 -9.76
C ASN A 202 -21.42 -2.09 -9.83
N GLU A 203 -21.57 -2.65 -11.02
CA GLU A 203 -21.72 -4.09 -11.19
C GLU A 203 -20.34 -4.77 -11.16
N VAL A 204 -20.17 -5.76 -10.28
CA VAL A 204 -18.98 -6.62 -10.26
C VAL A 204 -18.96 -7.48 -11.51
N VAL A 205 -17.95 -7.30 -12.37
CA VAL A 205 -17.80 -8.00 -13.66
C VAL A 205 -16.52 -8.82 -13.76
N ALA A 206 -15.62 -8.70 -12.79
CA ALA A 206 -14.41 -9.49 -12.67
C ALA A 206 -13.96 -9.62 -11.21
N ILE A 207 -13.10 -10.58 -10.93
CA ILE A 207 -12.45 -10.76 -9.63
C ILE A 207 -10.93 -10.70 -9.83
N LYS A 208 -10.27 -9.79 -9.11
CA LYS A 208 -8.81 -9.75 -9.00
C LYS A 208 -8.39 -10.74 -7.91
N VAL A 209 -7.81 -11.85 -8.33
CA VAL A 209 -7.46 -12.99 -7.47
C VAL A 209 -6.02 -12.91 -6.93
N PHE A 210 -5.19 -12.06 -7.53
CA PHE A 210 -3.81 -11.86 -7.10
C PHE A 210 -3.38 -10.42 -7.35
N THR A 211 -2.55 -9.89 -6.45
CA THR A 211 -1.74 -8.70 -6.71
C THR A 211 -0.44 -8.82 -5.95
N GLU A 212 0.64 -8.51 -6.64
CA GLU A 212 1.97 -8.30 -6.07
C GLU A 212 2.48 -6.94 -6.54
N THR A 213 2.91 -6.10 -5.60
CA THR A 213 3.55 -4.82 -5.91
C THR A 213 4.86 -4.69 -5.16
N ALA A 214 5.93 -4.37 -5.88
CA ALA A 214 7.25 -4.13 -5.30
C ALA A 214 7.74 -2.72 -5.64
N LEU A 215 8.28 -2.03 -4.64
CA LEU A 215 9.09 -0.84 -4.88
C LEU A 215 10.51 -1.27 -5.26
N ARG A 216 10.95 -0.86 -6.45
CA ARG A 216 12.23 -1.25 -7.05
C ARG A 216 13.34 -0.29 -6.66
N ARG A 217 13.06 1.02 -6.63
CA ARG A 217 14.01 2.06 -6.21
C ARG A 217 13.31 3.36 -5.88
N VAL A 218 13.99 4.21 -5.12
CA VAL A 218 13.67 5.64 -4.99
C VAL A 218 14.38 6.38 -6.11
N VAL A 219 13.70 7.35 -6.72
CA VAL A 219 14.33 8.27 -7.67
C VAL A 219 14.98 9.39 -6.87
N THR A 220 16.31 9.39 -6.86
CA THR A 220 17.15 10.45 -6.31
C THR A 220 17.63 11.28 -7.50
N ASP A 221 17.35 12.58 -7.49
CA ASP A 221 17.85 13.52 -8.50
C ASP A 221 19.39 13.59 -8.51
#